data_AF-A0A925VIL6-F1
#
_entry.id   AF-A0A925VIL6-F1
#
_cell.length_a   1.000
_cell.length_b   1.000
_cell.length_c   1.000
_cell.angle_alpha   90.00
_cell.angle_beta   90.00
_cell.angle_gamma   90.00
#
_symmetry.space_group_name_H-M   'P 1'
#
loop_
_entity.id
_entity.type
_entity.pdbx_description
1 polymer ?
#
loop_
_entity_poly.entity_id
_entity_poly.type
_entity_poly.pdbx_seq_one_letter_code
_entity_poly.pdbx_strand_id
1 'polypeptide(L)'
;DALTDLGRPPHVADVATSLARNNALPGREPGDDDEGAGMRYLLTQVPQGYNPLDVADIVAVAHSLGGVAVLAHPGRSKGVYAIPATAHDVAALVAAGLDGIEVYYPAHTPDQQALYAELARRHGLLVTGGSDSHHPRQPLVGVDAGPCEAFLARVGIVI
;
A
#
# COMPACT_ATOMS: atom_id res chain seq x y z
N ASP A 1 -26.22 10.91 -2.70
CA ASP A 1 -25.53 10.61 -1.43
C ASP A 1 -24.04 10.57 -1.75
N ALA A 2 -23.15 10.91 -0.82
CA ALA A 2 -21.73 11.08 -1.11
C ALA A 2 -21.07 9.87 -1.82
N LEU A 3 -21.59 8.65 -1.65
CA LEU A 3 -21.13 7.45 -2.33
C LEU A 3 -21.74 7.28 -3.73
N THR A 4 -23.00 7.69 -3.94
CA THR A 4 -23.66 7.63 -5.26
C THR A 4 -23.16 8.67 -6.24
N ASP A 5 -22.58 9.76 -5.72
CA ASP A 5 -22.19 10.92 -6.51
C ASP A 5 -20.73 10.83 -7.02
N LEU A 6 -20.04 9.72 -6.77
CA LEU A 6 -18.63 9.49 -7.13
C LEU A 6 -18.37 9.28 -8.63
N GLY A 7 -19.41 8.92 -9.41
CA GLY A 7 -19.26 8.57 -10.83
C GLY A 7 -18.46 7.28 -11.09
N ARG A 8 -18.12 6.53 -10.03
CA ARG A 8 -17.47 5.22 -10.04
C ARG A 8 -17.98 4.39 -8.86
N PRO A 9 -17.82 3.05 -8.87
CA PRO A 9 -18.04 2.25 -7.68
C PRO A 9 -17.18 2.76 -6.50
N PRO A 10 -17.73 2.85 -5.28
CA PRO A 10 -16.96 3.24 -4.11
C PRO A 10 -15.95 2.16 -3.74
N HIS A 11 -14.77 2.56 -3.28
CA HIS A 11 -13.80 1.66 -2.66
C HIS A 11 -13.99 1.65 -1.13
N VAL A 12 -13.30 0.74 -0.44
CA VAL A 12 -13.45 0.56 1.02
C VAL A 12 -13.22 1.86 1.80
N ALA A 13 -12.24 2.69 1.41
CA ALA A 13 -11.99 3.97 2.06
C ALA A 13 -13.12 5.01 1.85
N ASP A 14 -13.85 4.98 0.73
CA ASP A 14 -15.02 5.85 0.52
C ASP A 14 -16.14 5.45 1.49
N VAL A 15 -16.39 4.13 1.57
CA VAL A 15 -17.39 3.55 2.47
C VAL A 15 -17.04 3.85 3.93
N ALA A 16 -15.78 3.63 4.33
CA ALA A 16 -15.27 3.94 5.66
C ALA A 16 -15.47 5.41 6.03
N THR A 17 -15.03 6.32 5.15
CA THR A 17 -15.17 7.76 5.34
C THR A 17 -16.64 8.17 5.49
N SER A 18 -17.51 7.69 4.61
CA SER A 18 -18.94 8.00 4.66
C SER A 18 -19.60 7.45 5.93
N LEU A 19 -19.24 6.23 6.33
CA LEU A 19 -19.77 5.58 7.53
C LEU A 19 -19.43 6.38 8.78
N ALA A 20 -18.16 6.79 8.95
CA ALA A 20 -17.70 7.55 10.11
C ALA A 20 -18.21 9.00 10.13
N ARG A 21 -18.38 9.62 8.96
CA ARG A 21 -18.88 10.99 8.86
C ARG A 21 -20.35 11.10 9.26
N ASN A 22 -21.15 10.09 8.92
CA ASN A 22 -22.59 10.13 9.12
C ASN A 22 -23.05 9.42 10.41
N ASN A 23 -22.14 8.78 11.15
CA ASN A 23 -22.50 7.98 12.33
C ASN A 23 -21.45 8.12 13.44
N ALA A 24 -21.90 7.99 14.70
CA ALA A 24 -21.00 7.78 15.82
C ALA A 24 -20.57 6.30 15.88
N LEU A 25 -19.35 6.01 15.44
CA LEU A 25 -18.84 4.63 15.38
C LEU A 25 -18.18 4.19 16.69
N PRO A 26 -18.48 2.97 17.18
CA PRO A 26 -17.77 2.40 18.32
C PRO A 26 -16.30 2.15 17.96
N GLY A 27 -15.42 2.39 18.94
CA GLY A 27 -13.98 2.20 18.77
C GLY A 27 -13.23 3.36 18.09
N ARG A 28 -13.90 4.45 17.70
CA ARG A 28 -13.21 5.66 17.21
C ARG A 28 -12.25 6.19 18.28
N GLU A 29 -11.00 6.44 17.91
CA GLU A 29 -9.96 6.95 18.81
C GLU A 29 -9.72 8.46 18.62
N PRO A 30 -9.24 9.18 19.65
CA PRO A 30 -8.80 10.56 19.50
C PRO A 30 -7.70 10.67 18.44
N GLY A 31 -7.93 11.51 17.42
CA GLY A 31 -7.00 11.71 16.31
C GLY A 31 -7.36 10.95 15.03
N ASP A 32 -8.35 10.03 15.08
CA ASP A 32 -8.86 9.39 13.86
C ASP A 32 -9.58 10.44 12.98
N ASP A 33 -9.14 10.55 11.73
CA ASP A 33 -9.94 11.14 10.67
C ASP A 33 -11.12 10.22 10.29
N ASP A 34 -12.01 10.68 9.42
CA ASP A 34 -13.20 9.89 9.06
C ASP A 34 -12.82 8.56 8.39
N GLU A 35 -11.80 8.55 7.52
CA GLU A 35 -11.33 7.32 6.87
C GLU A 35 -10.78 6.33 7.90
N GLY A 36 -9.89 6.78 8.79
CA GLY A 36 -9.26 5.97 9.82
C GLY A 36 -10.29 5.40 10.81
N ALA A 37 -11.22 6.23 11.29
CA ALA A 37 -12.29 5.80 12.18
C ALA A 37 -13.19 4.74 11.52
N GLY A 38 -13.55 4.97 10.24
CA GLY A 38 -14.36 4.03 9.46
C GLY A 38 -13.64 2.72 9.20
N MET A 39 -12.37 2.76 8.79
CA MET A 39 -11.55 1.58 8.55
C MET A 39 -11.37 0.76 9.84
N ARG A 40 -11.13 1.42 10.97
CA ARG A 40 -11.04 0.76 12.28
C ARG A 40 -12.33 0.02 12.63
N TYR A 41 -13.48 0.67 12.42
CA TYR A 41 -14.77 0.04 12.65
C TYR A 41 -14.96 -1.19 11.73
N LEU A 42 -14.71 -1.04 10.42
CA LEU A 42 -14.83 -2.15 9.47
C LEU A 42 -13.91 -3.34 9.81
N LEU A 43 -12.67 -3.06 10.22
CA LEU A 43 -11.66 -4.08 10.50
C LEU A 43 -11.84 -4.78 11.85
N THR A 44 -12.47 -4.12 12.83
CA THR A 44 -12.54 -4.65 14.21
C THR A 44 -13.95 -5.00 14.68
N GLN A 45 -14.99 -4.37 14.12
CA GLN A 45 -16.38 -4.49 14.58
C GLN A 45 -17.29 -5.17 13.56
N VAL A 46 -16.89 -5.26 12.29
CA VAL A 46 -17.70 -5.87 11.22
C VAL A 46 -17.05 -7.18 10.79
N PRO A 47 -17.60 -8.34 11.19
CA PRO A 47 -17.11 -9.63 10.70
C PRO A 47 -17.14 -9.68 9.17
N GLN A 48 -16.02 -10.03 8.55
CA GLN A 48 -15.86 -10.05 7.09
C GLN A 48 -16.09 -8.68 6.41
N GLY A 49 -16.03 -7.57 7.15
CA GLY A 49 -16.16 -6.21 6.61
C GLY A 49 -15.01 -5.80 5.69
N TYR A 50 -13.89 -6.51 5.78
CA TYR A 50 -12.76 -6.43 4.85
C TYR A 50 -12.25 -7.84 4.55
N ASN A 51 -12.41 -8.28 3.29
CA ASN A 51 -12.01 -9.60 2.84
C ASN A 51 -11.30 -9.48 1.48
N PRO A 52 -10.04 -9.05 1.46
CA PRO A 52 -9.27 -8.96 0.22
C PRO A 52 -8.99 -10.36 -0.34
N LEU A 53 -8.65 -10.42 -1.63
CA LEU A 53 -8.12 -11.65 -2.23
C LEU A 53 -6.78 -12.03 -1.59
N ASP A 54 -6.42 -13.30 -1.67
CA ASP A 54 -5.10 -13.76 -1.25
C ASP A 54 -4.01 -13.09 -2.12
N VAL A 55 -2.86 -12.81 -1.53
CA VAL A 55 -1.74 -12.17 -2.21
C VAL A 55 -1.30 -13.00 -3.42
N ALA A 56 -1.27 -14.33 -3.29
CA ALA A 56 -0.90 -15.21 -4.40
C ALA A 56 -1.87 -15.08 -5.58
N ASP A 57 -3.17 -14.92 -5.32
CA ASP A 57 -4.18 -14.70 -6.36
C ASP A 57 -4.00 -13.33 -7.02
N ILE A 58 -3.72 -12.29 -6.23
CA ILE A 58 -3.45 -10.93 -6.74
C ILE A 58 -2.22 -10.92 -7.65
N VAL A 59 -1.14 -11.57 -7.22
CA VAL A 59 0.10 -11.69 -8.00
C VAL A 59 -0.17 -12.47 -9.29
N ALA A 60 -0.86 -13.60 -9.22
CA ALA A 60 -1.20 -14.41 -10.39
C ALA A 60 -2.01 -13.63 -11.42
N VAL A 61 -3.00 -12.83 -10.99
CA VAL A 61 -3.77 -11.96 -11.88
C VAL A 61 -2.86 -10.91 -12.53
N ALA A 62 -2.02 -10.22 -11.73
CA ALA A 62 -1.09 -9.22 -12.25
C ALA A 62 -0.16 -9.82 -13.32
N HIS A 63 0.45 -10.96 -13.04
CA HIS A 63 1.35 -11.66 -13.98
C HIS A 63 0.62 -12.14 -15.24
N SER A 64 -0.63 -12.62 -15.13
CA SER A 64 -1.43 -13.04 -16.30
C SER A 64 -1.67 -11.91 -17.30
N LEU A 65 -1.60 -10.66 -16.84
CA LEU A 65 -1.75 -9.45 -17.64
C LEU A 65 -0.39 -8.83 -18.04
N GLY A 66 0.72 -9.51 -17.75
CA GLY A 66 2.08 -9.02 -17.99
C GLY A 66 2.54 -7.95 -16.99
N GLY A 67 1.79 -7.74 -15.90
CA GLY A 67 2.09 -6.80 -14.84
C GLY A 67 3.25 -7.23 -13.95
N VAL A 68 3.63 -6.33 -13.04
CA VAL A 68 4.69 -6.50 -12.04
C VAL A 68 4.07 -6.26 -10.66
N ALA A 69 4.26 -7.18 -9.72
CA ALA A 69 3.74 -7.09 -8.37
C ALA A 69 4.79 -6.49 -7.42
N VAL A 70 4.49 -5.34 -6.82
CA VAL A 70 5.41 -4.58 -5.96
C VAL A 70 4.77 -4.36 -4.58
N LEU A 71 5.54 -4.62 -3.52
CA LEU A 71 5.12 -4.30 -2.16
C LEU A 71 5.25 -2.79 -1.94
N ALA A 72 4.12 -2.09 -1.96
CA ALA A 72 4.06 -0.65 -1.74
C ALA A 72 4.26 -0.29 -0.26
N HIS A 73 5.06 0.74 0.00
CA HIS A 73 5.32 1.41 1.29
C HIS A 73 5.26 0.48 2.52
N PRO A 74 6.12 -0.57 2.57
CA PRO A 74 6.20 -1.49 3.70
C PRO A 74 6.42 -0.77 5.03
N GLY A 75 5.77 -1.23 6.10
CA GLY A 75 5.90 -0.63 7.42
C GLY A 75 5.06 0.64 7.63
N ARG A 76 4.37 1.15 6.59
CA ARG A 76 3.31 2.13 6.78
C ARG A 76 2.23 1.55 7.69
N SER A 77 1.85 2.32 8.72
CA SER A 77 0.82 1.95 9.69
C SER A 77 -0.22 3.05 9.80
N LYS A 78 -1.49 2.67 9.93
CA LYS A 78 -2.61 3.57 10.25
C LYS A 78 -3.25 3.18 11.59
N GLY A 79 -2.43 2.84 12.59
CA GLY A 79 -2.87 2.52 13.96
C GLY A 79 -3.50 1.14 14.10
N VAL A 80 -4.52 0.83 13.30
CA VAL A 80 -5.28 -0.44 13.35
C VAL A 80 -4.74 -1.52 12.41
N TYR A 81 -3.92 -1.15 11.43
CA TYR A 81 -3.18 -2.09 10.57
C TYR A 81 -1.83 -1.52 10.17
N ALA A 82 -0.90 -2.41 9.84
CA ALA A 82 0.39 -2.09 9.28
C ALA A 82 0.64 -2.94 8.04
N ILE A 83 1.30 -2.36 7.05
CA ILE A 83 1.73 -3.06 5.85
C ILE A 83 2.92 -3.97 6.22
N PRO A 84 2.98 -5.21 5.71
CA PRO A 84 4.05 -6.14 6.05
C PRO A 84 5.44 -5.53 5.78
N ALA A 85 6.38 -5.74 6.71
CA ALA A 85 7.62 -4.95 6.72
C ALA A 85 8.84 -5.70 7.28
N THR A 86 8.64 -6.89 7.86
CA THR A 86 9.76 -7.67 8.40
C THR A 86 10.41 -8.51 7.31
N ALA A 87 11.63 -9.00 7.57
CA ALA A 87 12.28 -9.95 6.68
C ALA A 87 11.45 -11.24 6.46
N HIS A 88 10.71 -11.67 7.49
CA HIS A 88 9.82 -12.82 7.40
C HIS A 88 8.63 -12.54 6.48
N ASP A 89 8.00 -11.37 6.65
CA ASP A 89 6.88 -10.95 5.81
C ASP A 89 7.28 -10.87 4.34
N VAL A 90 8.39 -10.19 4.05
CA VAL A 90 8.89 -10.04 2.68
C VAL A 90 9.24 -11.39 2.08
N ALA A 91 9.86 -12.30 2.84
CA ALA A 91 10.14 -13.65 2.35
C ALA A 91 8.85 -14.44 2.01
N ALA A 92 7.78 -14.28 2.79
CA ALA A 92 6.49 -14.89 2.49
C ALA A 92 5.86 -14.33 1.20
N LEU A 93 5.95 -13.01 0.99
CA LEU A 93 5.46 -12.36 -0.24
C LEU A 93 6.30 -12.76 -1.46
N VAL A 94 7.61 -12.91 -1.31
CA VAL A 94 8.51 -13.45 -2.35
C VAL A 94 8.10 -14.87 -2.72
N ALA A 95 7.78 -15.72 -1.74
CA ALA A 95 7.28 -17.07 -2.00
C ALA A 95 5.93 -17.08 -2.74
N ALA A 96 5.14 -16.01 -2.60
CA ALA A 96 3.90 -15.79 -3.34
C ALA A 96 4.09 -15.17 -4.74
N GLY A 97 5.34 -14.88 -5.15
CA GLY A 97 5.67 -14.38 -6.49
C GLY A 97 5.87 -12.87 -6.60
N LEU A 98 6.14 -12.17 -5.49
CA LEU A 98 6.45 -10.73 -5.51
C LEU A 98 7.68 -10.42 -6.40
N ASP A 99 7.58 -9.38 -7.24
CA ASP A 99 8.66 -8.96 -8.14
C ASP A 99 9.50 -7.79 -7.58
N GLY A 100 8.91 -6.95 -6.72
CA GLY A 100 9.53 -5.71 -6.28
C GLY A 100 9.11 -5.25 -4.90
N ILE A 101 9.86 -4.29 -4.36
CA ILE A 101 9.60 -3.64 -3.08
C ILE A 101 9.88 -2.13 -3.17
N GLU A 102 8.98 -1.33 -2.61
CA GLU A 102 9.18 0.11 -2.49
C GLU A 102 10.19 0.40 -1.37
N VAL A 103 11.38 0.88 -1.76
CA VAL A 103 12.43 1.27 -0.84
C VAL A 103 12.31 2.75 -0.50
N TYR A 104 12.03 3.59 -1.51
CA TYR A 104 12.02 5.04 -1.36
C TYR A 104 10.59 5.57 -1.25
N TYR A 105 10.11 5.67 -0.02
CA TYR A 105 8.82 6.25 0.35
C TYR A 105 9.06 7.42 1.32
N PRO A 106 8.31 8.55 1.24
CA PRO A 106 8.58 9.75 2.05
C PRO A 106 8.67 9.53 3.55
N ALA A 107 7.95 8.55 4.11
CA ALA A 107 7.98 8.27 5.54
C ALA A 107 8.97 7.16 5.94
N HIS A 108 9.68 6.53 5.00
CA HIS A 108 10.72 5.56 5.35
C HIS A 108 11.93 6.28 5.96
N THR A 109 12.31 5.87 7.16
CA THR A 109 13.57 6.27 7.79
C THR A 109 14.77 5.70 7.02
N PRO A 110 15.98 6.27 7.19
CA PRO A 110 17.19 5.70 6.59
C PRO A 110 17.40 4.21 6.93
N ASP A 111 17.07 3.79 8.16
CA ASP A 111 17.17 2.40 8.59
C ASP A 111 16.17 1.49 7.86
N GLN A 112 14.94 1.98 7.64
CA GLN A 112 13.94 1.26 6.84
C GLN A 112 14.39 1.13 5.39
N GLN A 113 14.89 2.21 4.78
CA GLN A 113 15.41 2.17 3.40
C GLN A 113 16.58 1.18 3.29
N ALA A 114 17.51 1.19 4.24
CA ALA A 114 18.64 0.26 4.28
C ALA A 114 18.17 -1.19 4.40
N LEU A 115 17.19 -1.46 5.29
CA LEU A 115 16.59 -2.79 5.44
C LEU A 115 15.92 -3.26 4.13
N TYR A 116 15.07 -2.44 3.53
CA TYR A 116 14.33 -2.82 2.33
C TYR A 116 15.24 -2.97 1.11
N ALA A 117 16.27 -2.14 0.97
CA ALA A 117 17.30 -2.30 -0.06
C ALA A 117 18.08 -3.62 0.11
N GLU A 118 18.45 -3.99 1.33
CA GLU A 118 19.12 -5.27 1.61
C GLU A 118 18.20 -6.47 1.33
N LEU A 119 16.92 -6.38 1.69
CA LEU A 119 15.94 -7.42 1.37
C LEU A 119 15.73 -7.54 -0.15
N ALA A 120 15.67 -6.43 -0.87
CA ALA A 120 15.59 -6.44 -2.32
C ALA A 120 16.78 -7.15 -2.95
N ARG A 121 18.00 -6.79 -2.52
CA ARG A 121 19.24 -7.43 -2.96
C ARG A 121 19.27 -8.93 -2.64
N ARG A 122 18.84 -9.32 -1.43
CA ARG A 122 18.84 -10.72 -0.97
C ARG A 122 17.88 -11.60 -1.78
N HIS A 123 16.71 -11.07 -2.12
CA HIS A 123 15.64 -11.83 -2.79
C HIS A 123 15.57 -11.60 -4.31
N GLY A 124 16.42 -10.73 -4.86
CA GLY A 124 16.39 -10.39 -6.28
C GLY A 124 15.18 -9.54 -6.69
N LEU A 125 14.62 -8.76 -5.74
CA LEU A 125 13.47 -7.90 -5.99
C LEU A 125 13.90 -6.62 -6.71
N LEU A 126 13.01 -6.12 -7.56
CA LEU A 126 13.10 -4.79 -8.15
C LEU A 126 12.91 -3.72 -7.08
N VAL A 127 13.71 -2.67 -7.12
CA VAL A 127 13.60 -1.52 -6.23
C VAL A 127 12.71 -0.47 -6.87
N THR A 128 11.76 0.05 -6.09
CA THR A 128 10.88 1.16 -6.51
C THR A 128 10.86 2.29 -5.49
N GLY A 129 10.26 3.41 -5.89
CA GLY A 129 9.94 4.53 -5.02
C GLY A 129 8.80 5.35 -5.55
N GLY A 130 8.11 6.05 -4.65
CA GLY A 130 6.87 6.74 -4.95
C GLY A 130 6.51 7.77 -3.89
N SER A 131 5.80 8.82 -4.31
CA SER A 131 5.37 9.90 -3.40
C SER A 131 4.13 9.54 -2.60
N ASP A 132 3.32 8.59 -3.08
CA ASP A 132 2.02 8.25 -2.52
C ASP A 132 1.10 9.49 -2.36
N SER A 133 1.17 10.41 -3.32
CA SER A 133 0.40 11.65 -3.29
C SER A 133 -1.07 11.43 -3.68
N HIS A 134 -1.99 11.78 -2.78
CA HIS A 134 -3.43 11.55 -2.94
C HIS A 134 -4.23 12.80 -3.32
N HIS A 135 -3.63 13.99 -3.27
CA HIS A 135 -4.30 15.23 -3.64
C HIS A 135 -3.35 16.26 -4.26
N PRO A 136 -3.83 17.15 -5.14
CA PRO A 136 -2.97 18.15 -5.81
C PRO A 136 -2.19 19.08 -4.86
N ARG A 137 -2.64 19.18 -3.60
CA ARG A 137 -1.98 19.98 -2.55
C ARG A 137 -0.89 19.21 -1.77
N GLN A 138 -0.73 17.91 -2.01
CA GLN A 138 0.34 17.11 -1.40
C GLN A 138 1.58 17.28 -2.28
N PRO A 139 2.71 17.77 -1.76
CA PRO A 139 3.94 17.89 -2.53
C PRO A 139 4.34 16.53 -3.10
N LEU A 140 4.68 16.49 -4.39
CA LEU A 140 5.33 15.32 -4.98
C LEU A 140 6.75 15.26 -4.44
N VAL A 141 7.07 14.17 -3.74
CA VAL A 141 8.45 13.87 -3.36
C VAL A 141 9.14 13.25 -4.57
N GLY A 142 10.22 13.89 -5.03
CA GLY A 142 11.07 13.33 -6.08
C GLY A 142 11.89 12.17 -5.53
N VAL A 143 11.84 11.04 -6.22
CA VAL A 143 12.70 9.88 -5.97
C VAL A 143 13.76 9.82 -7.06
N ASP A 144 15.01 9.56 -6.68
CA ASP A 144 16.07 9.31 -7.66
C ASP A 144 15.73 8.06 -8.48
N ALA A 145 15.75 8.21 -9.80
CA ALA A 145 15.41 7.13 -10.72
C ALA A 145 16.53 6.09 -10.83
N GLY A 146 17.79 6.45 -10.53
CA GLY A 146 18.94 5.55 -10.64
C GLY A 146 18.76 4.24 -9.88
N PRO A 147 18.44 4.26 -8.58
CA PRO A 147 18.14 3.05 -7.81
C PRO A 147 16.96 2.22 -8.34
N CYS A 148 16.07 2.81 -9.15
CA CYS A 148 14.88 2.16 -9.72
C CYS A 148 15.07 1.72 -11.18
N GLU A 149 16.28 1.85 -11.76
CA GLU A 149 16.55 1.60 -13.18
C GLU A 149 16.05 0.23 -13.65
N ALA A 150 16.32 -0.84 -12.89
CA ALA A 150 15.89 -2.20 -13.24
C ALA A 150 14.36 -2.33 -13.30
N PHE A 151 13.63 -1.66 -12.40
CA PHE A 151 12.17 -1.62 -12.42
C PHE A 151 11.68 -0.85 -13.65
N LEU A 152 12.25 0.32 -13.90
CA LEU A 152 11.88 1.17 -15.04
C LEU A 152 12.10 0.43 -16.37
N ALA A 153 13.24 -0.22 -16.54
CA ALA A 153 13.53 -1.05 -17.70
C ALA A 153 12.52 -2.21 -17.84
N ARG A 154 12.14 -2.86 -16.73
CA ARG A 154 11.15 -3.95 -16.72
C ARG A 154 9.76 -3.51 -17.20
N VAL A 155 9.42 -2.24 -17.02
CA VAL A 155 8.16 -1.64 -17.49
C VAL A 155 8.32 -0.83 -18.79
N GLY A 156 9.47 -0.93 -19.46
CA GLY A 156 9.71 -0.32 -20.78
C GLY A 156 10.08 1.17 -20.75
N ILE A 157 10.55 1.69 -19.61
CA ILE A 157 11.04 3.06 -19.44
C ILE A 157 12.57 3.04 -19.45
N VAL A 158 13.17 3.91 -20.26
CA VAL A 158 14.62 4.12 -20.32
C VAL A 158 14.92 5.51 -19.78
N ILE A 159 15.89 5.61 -18.87
CA ILE A 159 16.34 6.85 -18.22
C ILE A 159 17.78 7.20 -18.58
#